data_AF-A0A2M7YQT7-F1
#
_entry.id   AF-A0A2M7YQT7-F1
#
_cell.length_a   1.000
_cell.length_b   1.000
_cell.length_c   1.000
_cell.angle_alpha   90.00
_cell.angle_beta   90.00
_cell.angle_gamma   90.00
#
_symmetry.space_group_name_H-M   'P 1'
#
loop_
_entity.id
_entity.type
_entity.pdbx_description
1 polymer ?
#
loop_
_entity_poly.entity_id
_entity_poly.type
_entity_poly.pdbx_seq_one_letter_code
_entity_poly.pdbx_strand_id
1 'polypeptide(L)'
;MSKAAPAPRHLWVIGIVTLLWNLMGAYDYLMTETQNATYMAQFDQAQLDYFYGFPVWFIALWAIAVWGGLAGSVLLLLRKGLAAPAFLASFVAMIFPTIYSFGFSNGMEVMGATGFVFTILIFLVSLGLVLYSRAMRTRGVLV
;
A
#
# COMPACT_ATOMS: atom_id res chain seq x y z
N MET A 1 9.89 32.12 5.08
CA MET A 1 9.09 30.91 4.76
C MET A 1 8.89 30.85 3.25
N SER A 2 9.43 29.83 2.57
CA SER A 2 9.25 29.67 1.13
C SER A 2 7.78 29.42 0.83
N LYS A 3 7.18 30.21 -0.07
CA LYS A 3 5.77 30.07 -0.45
C LYS A 3 5.62 28.79 -1.29
N ALA A 4 4.73 27.89 -0.87
CA ALA A 4 4.47 26.66 -1.62
C ALA A 4 4.06 26.98 -3.06
N ALA A 5 4.62 26.28 -4.03
CA ALA A 5 4.20 26.40 -5.43
C ALA A 5 2.69 26.10 -5.56
N PRO A 6 1.97 26.66 -6.54
CA PRO A 6 0.55 26.35 -6.71
C PRO A 6 0.34 24.85 -6.91
N ALA A 7 -0.71 24.29 -6.29
CA ALA A 7 -1.04 22.87 -6.45
C ALA A 7 -1.65 22.62 -7.83
N PRO A 8 -1.04 21.76 -8.68
CA PRO A 8 -1.64 21.38 -9.95
C PRO A 8 -2.90 20.54 -9.74
N ARG A 9 -3.88 20.64 -10.65
CA ARG A 9 -5.17 19.90 -10.54
C ARG A 9 -4.99 18.39 -10.41
N HIS A 10 -4.00 17.83 -11.12
CA HIS A 10 -3.69 16.40 -11.06
C HIS A 10 -3.30 15.92 -9.65
N LEU A 11 -2.78 16.80 -8.77
CA LEU A 11 -2.40 16.42 -7.41
C LEU A 11 -3.63 16.02 -6.60
N TRP A 12 -4.74 16.72 -6.77
CA TRP A 12 -5.98 16.41 -6.08
C TRP A 12 -6.60 15.12 -6.60
N VAL A 13 -6.60 14.92 -7.92
CA VAL A 13 -7.08 13.67 -8.54
C VAL A 13 -6.26 12.49 -8.06
N ILE A 14 -4.93 12.55 -8.20
CA ILE A 14 -4.02 11.49 -7.74
C ILE A 14 -4.19 11.28 -6.24
N GLY A 15 -4.23 12.35 -5.45
CA GLY A 15 -4.41 12.34 -4.00
C GLY A 15 -5.66 11.60 -3.54
N ILE A 16 -6.81 11.91 -4.14
CA ILE A 16 -8.09 11.26 -3.81
C ILE A 16 -8.07 9.79 -4.24
N VAL A 17 -7.61 9.51 -5.46
CA VAL A 17 -7.54 8.13 -5.97
C VAL A 17 -6.60 7.28 -5.12
N THR A 18 -5.42 7.79 -4.74
CA THR A 18 -4.50 7.05 -3.87
C THR A 18 -5.07 6.88 -2.47
N LEU A 19 -5.82 7.85 -1.94
CA LEU A 19 -6.46 7.72 -0.64
C LEU A 19 -7.49 6.59 -0.65
N LEU A 20 -8.39 6.58 -1.63
CA LEU A 20 -9.39 5.52 -1.78
C LEU A 20 -8.73 4.15 -2.00
N TRP A 21 -7.69 4.07 -2.82
CA TRP A 21 -6.93 2.85 -3.04
C TRP A 21 -6.32 2.30 -1.75
N ASN A 22 -5.62 3.15 -0.99
CA ASN A 22 -4.96 2.72 0.25
C ASN A 22 -5.95 2.44 1.38
N LEU A 23 -7.14 3.06 1.37
CA LEU A 23 -8.23 2.69 2.28
C LEU A 23 -8.67 1.25 2.07
N MET A 24 -8.74 0.77 0.83
CA MET A 24 -9.07 -0.64 0.55
C MET A 24 -7.99 -1.58 1.11
N GLY A 25 -6.71 -1.26 0.93
CA GLY A 25 -5.62 -2.07 1.50
C GLY A 25 -5.59 -2.07 3.03
N ALA A 26 -5.87 -0.93 3.67
CA ALA A 26 -5.98 -0.85 5.12
C ALA A 26 -7.21 -1.60 5.66
N TYR A 27 -8.32 -1.58 4.92
CA TYR A 27 -9.52 -2.35 5.24
C TYR A 27 -9.26 -3.85 5.15
N ASP A 28 -8.65 -4.33 4.07
CA ASP A 28 -8.24 -5.73 3.89
C ASP A 28 -7.34 -6.20 5.05
N TYR A 29 -6.28 -5.46 5.35
CA TYR A 29 -5.41 -5.74 6.51
C TYR A 29 -6.21 -5.85 7.81
N LEU A 30 -7.06 -4.85 8.10
CA LEU A 30 -7.82 -4.83 9.35
C LEU A 30 -8.77 -6.02 9.43
N MET A 31 -9.51 -6.33 8.36
CA MET A 31 -10.47 -7.42 8.37
C MET A 31 -9.79 -8.79 8.46
N THR A 32 -8.65 -8.97 7.79
CA THR A 32 -7.88 -10.20 7.80
C THR A 32 -7.25 -10.45 9.19
N GLU A 33 -6.57 -9.45 9.75
CA GLU A 33 -5.90 -9.59 11.06
C GLU A 33 -6.87 -9.66 12.24
N THR A 34 -8.04 -9.03 12.14
CA THR A 34 -9.12 -9.20 13.12
C THR A 34 -9.93 -10.47 12.89
N GLN A 35 -9.59 -11.27 11.86
CA GLN A 35 -10.30 -12.48 11.44
C GLN A 35 -11.82 -12.25 11.36
N ASN A 36 -12.21 -11.12 10.77
CA ASN A 36 -13.62 -10.74 10.69
C ASN A 36 -14.42 -11.83 9.97
N ALA A 37 -15.37 -12.45 10.67
CA ALA A 37 -16.09 -13.63 10.17
C ALA A 37 -16.78 -13.39 8.81
N THR A 38 -17.41 -12.24 8.62
CA THR A 38 -18.12 -11.92 7.37
C THR A 38 -17.14 -11.70 6.21
N TYR A 39 -16.02 -11.04 6.48
CA TYR A 39 -14.98 -10.83 5.47
C TYR A 39 -14.27 -12.14 5.11
N MET A 40 -13.97 -12.96 6.11
CA MET A 40 -13.22 -14.21 5.94
C MET A 40 -14.07 -15.34 5.34
N ALA A 41 -15.40 -15.29 5.46
CA ALA A 41 -16.32 -16.21 4.79
C ALA A 41 -16.26 -16.16 3.25
N GLN A 42 -15.56 -15.18 2.67
CA GLN A 42 -15.37 -15.05 1.23
C GLN A 42 -14.29 -15.99 0.67
N PHE A 43 -13.47 -16.55 1.55
CA PHE A 43 -12.28 -17.33 1.20
C PHE A 43 -12.49 -18.81 1.49
N ASP A 44 -11.85 -19.68 0.71
CA ASP A 44 -11.85 -21.11 0.98
C ASP A 44 -10.85 -21.50 2.09
N GLN A 45 -10.88 -22.77 2.52
CA GLN A 45 -10.02 -23.22 3.61
C GLN A 45 -8.52 -23.07 3.31
N ALA A 46 -8.10 -23.30 2.06
CA ALA A 46 -6.69 -23.18 1.69
C ALA A 46 -6.20 -21.73 1.76
N GLN A 47 -7.06 -20.78 1.37
CA GLN A 47 -6.80 -19.35 1.51
C GLN A 47 -6.78 -18.90 2.97
N LEU A 48 -7.71 -19.38 3.80
CA LEU A 48 -7.74 -19.08 5.23
C LEU A 48 -6.47 -19.58 5.94
N ASP A 49 -6.08 -20.83 5.68
CA ASP A 49 -4.86 -21.42 6.25
C ASP A 49 -3.61 -20.62 5.84
N TYR A 50 -3.60 -20.10 4.60
CA TYR A 50 -2.54 -19.24 4.11
C TYR A 50 -2.48 -17.89 4.85
N PHE A 51 -3.61 -17.17 4.95
CA PHE A 51 -3.66 -15.86 5.61
C PHE A 51 -3.37 -15.96 7.10
N TYR A 52 -3.90 -16.98 7.79
CA TYR A 52 -3.68 -17.17 9.23
C TYR A 52 -2.31 -17.76 9.56
N GLY A 53 -1.60 -18.29 8.56
CA GLY A 53 -0.24 -18.81 8.67
C GLY A 53 0.86 -17.75 8.59
N PHE A 54 0.53 -16.46 8.39
CA PHE A 54 1.54 -15.43 8.23
C PHE A 54 2.41 -15.25 9.48
N PRO A 55 3.74 -15.25 9.34
CA PRO A 55 4.62 -14.99 10.47
C PRO A 55 4.54 -13.52 10.90
N VAL A 56 4.82 -13.24 12.18
CA VAL A 56 4.69 -11.89 12.78
C VAL A 56 5.44 -10.80 12.01
N TRP A 57 6.63 -11.11 11.48
CA TRP A 57 7.40 -10.14 10.70
C TRP A 57 6.71 -9.77 9.38
N PHE A 58 5.99 -10.71 8.76
CA PHE A 58 5.24 -10.47 7.52
C PHE A 58 4.09 -9.52 7.81
N ILE A 59 3.33 -9.81 8.87
CA ILE A 59 2.21 -8.98 9.32
C ILE A 59 2.69 -7.55 9.63
N ALA A 60 3.82 -7.41 10.32
CA ALA A 60 4.39 -6.09 10.64
C ALA A 60 4.78 -5.30 9.39
N LEU A 61 5.42 -5.94 8.41
CA LEU A 61 5.79 -5.28 7.15
C LEU A 61 4.57 -4.97 6.28
N TRP A 62 3.58 -5.85 6.26
CA TRP A 62 2.30 -5.59 5.59
C TRP A 62 1.58 -4.40 6.22
N ALA A 63 1.55 -4.30 7.55
CA ALA A 63 1.01 -3.15 8.26
C ALA A 63 1.72 -1.85 7.84
N ILE A 64 3.06 -1.84 7.84
CA ILE A 64 3.83 -0.67 7.40
C ILE A 64 3.52 -0.32 5.94
N ALA A 65 3.35 -1.31 5.07
CA ALA A 65 2.99 -1.11 3.67
C ALA A 65 1.64 -0.40 3.53
N VAL A 66 0.57 -0.93 4.14
CA VAL A 66 -0.79 -0.38 3.96
C VAL A 66 -0.99 0.94 4.72
N TRP A 67 -0.55 1.02 5.98
CA TRP A 67 -0.72 2.23 6.78
C TRP A 67 0.21 3.35 6.34
N GLY A 68 1.42 3.01 5.87
CA GLY A 68 2.34 3.99 5.27
C GLY A 68 1.78 4.57 3.97
N GLY A 69 1.13 3.76 3.14
CA GLY A 69 0.49 4.22 1.91
C GLY A 69 -0.73 5.10 2.17
N LEU A 70 -1.54 4.74 3.19
CA LEU A 70 -2.66 5.56 3.65
C LEU A 70 -2.18 6.91 4.21
N ALA A 71 -1.21 6.90 5.12
CA ALA A 71 -0.61 8.11 5.67
C ALA A 71 0.03 8.98 4.59
N GLY A 72 0.76 8.38 3.64
CA GLY A 72 1.32 9.06 2.48
C GLY A 72 0.25 9.75 1.63
N SER A 73 -0.89 9.10 1.42
CA SER A 73 -2.03 9.62 0.66
C SER A 73 -2.66 10.85 1.35
N VAL A 74 -2.86 10.77 2.66
CA VAL A 74 -3.35 11.91 3.47
C VAL A 74 -2.33 13.05 3.42
N LEU A 75 -1.04 12.78 3.64
CA LEU A 75 0.02 13.78 3.60
C LEU A 75 0.14 14.44 2.22
N LEU A 76 -0.10 13.69 1.13
CA LEU A 76 -0.09 14.21 -0.23
C LEU A 76 -1.20 15.25 -0.44
N LEU A 77 -2.43 14.95 0.01
CA LEU A 77 -3.57 15.86 -0.05
C LEU A 77 -3.37 17.09 0.86
N LEU A 78 -2.74 16.90 2.01
CA LEU A 78 -2.31 17.99 2.89
C LEU A 78 -1.06 18.74 2.39
N ARG A 79 -0.52 18.31 1.24
CA ARG A 79 0.65 18.88 0.57
C ARG A 79 1.89 18.94 1.44
N LYS A 80 2.10 17.92 2.27
CA LYS A 80 3.23 17.82 3.20
C LYS A 80 4.42 17.11 2.54
N GLY A 81 5.62 17.66 2.73
CA GLY A 81 6.86 17.04 2.25
C GLY A 81 7.12 15.63 2.82
N LEU A 82 6.48 15.30 3.95
CA LEU A 82 6.50 13.98 4.57
C LEU A 82 5.78 12.89 3.77
N ALA A 83 4.96 13.24 2.77
CA ALA A 83 4.32 12.24 1.91
C ALA A 83 5.35 11.35 1.19
N ALA A 84 6.48 11.93 0.75
CA ALA A 84 7.53 11.21 0.03
C ALA A 84 8.19 10.09 0.88
N PRO A 85 8.70 10.36 2.10
CA PRO A 85 9.24 9.29 2.93
C PRO A 85 8.17 8.29 3.39
N ALA A 86 6.91 8.70 3.60
CA ALA A 86 5.83 7.77 3.96
C ALA A 86 5.54 6.75 2.84
N PHE A 87 5.40 7.22 1.59
CA PHE A 87 5.25 6.32 0.44
C PHE A 87 6.49 5.45 0.21
N LEU A 88 7.70 5.97 0.46
CA LEU A 88 8.92 5.17 0.33
C LEU A 88 8.97 4.05 1.37
N ALA A 89 8.63 4.34 2.62
CA ALA A 89 8.57 3.32 3.67
C ALA A 89 7.53 2.25 3.34
N SER A 90 6.35 2.66 2.88
CA SER A 90 5.29 1.76 2.41
C SER A 90 5.77 0.84 1.28
N PHE A 91 6.39 1.41 0.24
CA PHE A 91 6.90 0.66 -0.90
C PHE A 91 8.00 -0.33 -0.49
N VAL A 92 8.97 0.09 0.31
CA VAL A 92 10.06 -0.79 0.76
C VAL A 92 9.51 -1.93 1.63
N ALA A 93 8.57 -1.64 2.51
CA ALA A 93 7.97 -2.65 3.38
C ALA A 93 7.23 -3.73 2.59
N MET A 94 6.57 -3.38 1.47
CA MET A 94 5.80 -4.34 0.67
C MET A 94 6.65 -5.35 -0.11
N ILE A 95 7.94 -5.05 -0.32
CA ILE A 95 8.85 -5.91 -1.09
C ILE A 95 9.03 -7.26 -0.40
N PHE A 96 9.20 -7.29 0.92
CA PHE A 96 9.49 -8.52 1.65
C PHE A 96 8.29 -9.48 1.71
N PRO A 97 7.07 -9.05 2.07
CA PRO A 97 5.88 -9.88 1.95
C PRO A 97 5.65 -10.43 0.54
N THR A 98 5.93 -9.61 -0.48
CA THR A 98 5.80 -10.04 -1.89
C THR A 98 6.79 -11.16 -2.24
N ILE A 99 8.07 -10.98 -1.90
CA ILE A 99 9.11 -11.99 -2.14
C ILE A 99 8.80 -13.28 -1.38
N TYR A 100 8.34 -13.18 -0.14
CA TYR A 100 7.96 -14.35 0.64
C TYR A 100 6.77 -15.09 0.03
N SER A 101 5.72 -14.36 -0.33
CA SER A 101 4.49 -14.93 -0.89
C SER A 101 4.77 -15.76 -2.16
N PHE A 102 5.60 -15.25 -3.07
CA PHE A 102 5.83 -15.89 -4.38
C PHE A 102 7.14 -16.66 -4.50
N GLY A 103 8.08 -16.48 -3.57
CA GLY A 103 9.40 -17.13 -3.60
C GLY A 103 9.60 -18.21 -2.54
N PHE A 104 8.90 -18.13 -1.41
CA PHE A 104 9.17 -18.97 -0.23
C PHE A 104 7.91 -19.57 0.41
N SER A 105 6.74 -19.34 -0.17
CA SER A 105 5.46 -19.87 0.31
C SER A 105 4.62 -20.41 -0.85
N ASN A 106 3.49 -21.03 -0.56
CA ASN A 106 2.51 -21.51 -1.54
C ASN A 106 1.58 -20.39 -2.08
N GLY A 107 1.93 -19.11 -1.91
CA GLY A 107 1.12 -17.98 -2.35
C GLY A 107 0.75 -18.02 -3.83
N MET A 108 1.61 -18.60 -4.69
CA MET A 108 1.30 -18.78 -6.11
C MET A 108 0.18 -19.80 -6.35
N GLU A 109 0.15 -20.88 -5.58
CA GLU A 109 -0.87 -21.93 -5.65
C GLU A 109 -2.21 -21.43 -5.09
N VAL A 110 -2.16 -20.64 -4.02
CA VAL A 110 -3.34 -20.13 -3.31
C VAL A 110 -3.97 -18.92 -4.00
N MET A 111 -3.17 -17.95 -4.43
CA MET A 111 -3.66 -16.71 -5.03
C MET A 111 -3.82 -16.79 -6.55
N GLY A 112 -3.16 -17.76 -7.18
CA GLY A 112 -3.19 -17.96 -8.63
C GLY A 112 -2.64 -16.78 -9.44
N ALA A 113 -2.69 -16.90 -10.77
CA ALA A 113 -2.16 -15.89 -11.68
C ALA A 113 -2.78 -14.51 -11.48
N THR A 114 -4.08 -14.46 -11.17
CA THR A 114 -4.81 -13.21 -10.89
C THR A 114 -4.23 -12.47 -9.69
N GLY A 115 -3.99 -13.18 -8.58
CA GLY A 115 -3.39 -12.56 -7.39
C GLY A 115 -1.98 -12.05 -7.64
N PHE A 116 -1.16 -12.83 -8.36
CA PHE A 116 0.19 -12.40 -8.73
C PHE A 116 0.20 -11.13 -9.61
N VAL A 117 -0.67 -11.07 -10.62
CA VAL A 117 -0.83 -9.87 -11.46
C VAL A 117 -1.29 -8.67 -10.63
N PHE A 118 -2.21 -8.88 -9.69
CA PHE A 118 -2.67 -7.83 -8.78
C PHE A 118 -1.54 -7.33 -7.87
N THR A 119 -0.66 -8.21 -7.37
CA THR A 119 0.53 -7.81 -6.62
C THR A 119 1.48 -6.96 -7.46
N ILE A 120 1.70 -7.31 -8.74
CA ILE A 120 2.51 -6.49 -9.66
C ILE A 120 1.87 -5.10 -9.84
N LEU A 121 0.55 -5.03 -9.99
CA LEU A 121 -0.16 -3.75 -10.10
C LEU A 121 0.05 -2.88 -8.85
N ILE A 122 -0.10 -3.47 -7.65
CA ILE A 122 0.17 -2.77 -6.37
C ILE A 122 1.61 -2.25 -6.35
N PHE A 123 2.59 -3.06 -6.75
CA PHE A 123 3.99 -2.66 -6.79
C PHE A 123 4.22 -1.44 -7.70
N LEU A 124 3.66 -1.47 -8.92
CA LEU A 124 3.79 -0.39 -9.90
C LEU A 124 3.11 0.91 -9.41
N VAL A 125 1.92 0.80 -8.82
CA VAL A 125 1.20 1.94 -8.24
C VAL A 125 2.02 2.56 -7.10
N SER A 126 2.51 1.75 -6.17
CA SER A 126 3.33 2.23 -5.04
C SER A 126 4.62 2.89 -5.49
N LEU A 127 5.33 2.31 -6.48
CA LEU A 127 6.50 2.93 -7.07
C LEU A 127 6.14 4.28 -7.74
N GLY A 128 5.04 4.32 -8.49
CA GLY A 128 4.52 5.55 -9.10
C GLY A 128 4.26 6.65 -8.07
N LEU A 129 3.68 6.31 -6.91
CA LEU A 129 3.42 7.26 -5.81
C LEU A 129 4.72 7.76 -5.16
N VAL A 130 5.73 6.90 -4.98
CA VAL A 130 7.06 7.31 -4.52
C VAL A 130 7.67 8.32 -5.49
N LEU A 131 7.68 8.02 -6.78
CA LEU A 131 8.27 8.88 -7.81
C LEU A 131 7.51 10.21 -7.91
N TYR A 132 6.18 10.16 -7.93
CA TYR A 132 5.32 11.33 -8.01
C TYR A 132 5.47 12.25 -6.79
N SER A 133 5.41 11.72 -5.58
CA SER A 133 5.55 12.49 -4.34
C SER A 133 6.94 13.12 -4.21
N ARG A 134 8.00 12.40 -4.60
CA ARG A 134 9.35 12.97 -4.68
C ARG A 134 9.43 14.11 -5.69
N ALA A 135 8.85 13.96 -6.88
CA ALA A 135 8.82 15.01 -7.89
C ALA A 135 8.01 16.25 -7.44
N MET A 136 6.90 16.06 -6.73
CA MET A 136 6.11 17.18 -6.20
C MET A 136 6.84 17.90 -5.05
N ARG A 137 7.63 17.17 -4.24
CA ARG A 137 8.48 17.76 -3.21
C ARG A 137 9.63 18.57 -3.81
N THR A 138 10.34 18.05 -4.82
CA THR A 138 11.44 18.78 -5.48
C THR A 138 10.96 20.04 -6.20
N ARG A 139 9.73 20.03 -6.73
CA ARG A 139 9.08 21.20 -7.34
C ARG A 139 8.50 22.20 -6.33
N GLY A 140 8.65 21.97 -5.02
CA GLY A 140 8.12 22.84 -3.97
C GLY A 140 6.59 22.86 -3.87
N VAL A 141 5.91 21.87 -4.45
CA VAL A 141 4.45 21.71 -4.34
C VAL A 141 4.08 21.11 -2.98
N LEU A 142 4.91 20.19 -2.49
CA LEU A 142 4.85 19.64 -1.12
C LEU A 142 5.87 20.35 -0.23
N VAL A 143 5.43 20.84 0.92
CA VAL A 143 6.26 21.61 1.87
C VAL A 143 6.38 20.90 3.21
#